data_AF-A0A2E5YAG1-F1
#
_entry.id   AF-A0A2E5YAG1-F1
#
_cell.length_a   1.000
_cell.length_b   1.000
_cell.length_c   1.000
_cell.angle_alpha   90.00
_cell.angle_beta   90.00
_cell.angle_gamma   90.00
#
_symmetry.space_group_name_H-M   'P 1'
#
loop_
_entity.id
_entity.type
_entity.pdbx_description
1 polymer ?
#
loop_
_entity_poly.entity_id
_entity_poly.type
_entity_poly.pdbx_seq_one_letter_code
_entity_poly.pdbx_strand_id
1 'polypeptide(L)'
;MHSININISKRLKIARIANSYKTAKDFAAAHNIPNTTYSQHESGKRALSIENLFNYAALLNIEPAWLMIGQGYPCNQKKTDHLELKIFELQDEMASKGEIDLSATPFIEWDKKLSFVNIELLKKILNELIPLLKIIPDKHTKDAVDFCFDLYNKLISIQADGEEKEKLVRICIDSFFKGIGCHLSSDVSKKVASMF
;
A
#
# COMPACT_ATOMS: atom_id res chain seq x y z
N MET A 1 18.34 -0.18 -10.17
CA MET A 1 17.45 0.96 -9.80
C MET A 1 17.02 1.86 -10.95
N HIS A 2 17.84 2.16 -11.97
CA HIS A 2 17.48 3.13 -13.03
C HIS A 2 16.33 2.68 -13.96
N SER A 3 16.19 1.37 -14.24
CA SER A 3 15.17 0.86 -15.18
C SER A 3 13.73 0.90 -14.64
N ILE A 4 13.54 0.75 -13.33
CA ILE A 4 12.21 0.67 -12.71
C ILE A 4 11.47 2.01 -12.79
N ASN A 5 12.15 3.10 -12.44
CA ASN A 5 11.58 4.45 -12.49
C ASN A 5 11.23 4.87 -13.93
N ILE A 6 12.05 4.47 -14.91
CA ILE A 6 11.78 4.75 -16.33
C ILE A 6 10.48 4.07 -16.75
N ASN A 7 10.28 2.80 -16.41
CA ASN A 7 9.08 2.06 -16.78
C ASN A 7 7.80 2.63 -16.11
N ILE A 8 7.86 3.07 -14.85
CA ILE A 8 6.73 3.76 -14.18
C ILE A 8 6.39 5.07 -14.92
N SER A 9 7.41 5.86 -15.25
CA SER A 9 7.24 7.15 -15.93
C SER A 9 6.62 6.99 -17.32
N LYS A 10 7.02 5.94 -18.05
CA LYS A 10 6.44 5.57 -19.34
C LYS A 10 4.98 5.11 -19.23
N ARG A 11 4.65 4.28 -18.23
CA ARG A 11 3.26 3.89 -17.94
C ARG A 11 2.39 5.10 -17.59
N LEU A 12 2.92 6.05 -16.83
CA LEU A 12 2.22 7.30 -16.53
C LEU A 12 1.89 8.10 -17.80
N LYS A 13 2.86 8.20 -18.72
CA LYS A 13 2.66 8.83 -20.04
C LYS A 13 1.58 8.12 -20.86
N ILE A 14 1.60 6.79 -20.88
CA ILE A 14 0.61 5.97 -21.60
C ILE A 14 -0.79 6.24 -21.04
N ALA A 15 -0.97 6.15 -19.72
CA ALA A 15 -2.25 6.38 -19.08
C ALA A 15 -2.80 7.79 -19.33
N ARG A 16 -1.93 8.81 -19.34
CA ARG A 16 -2.30 10.18 -19.72
C ARG A 16 -2.84 10.27 -21.15
N ILE A 17 -2.11 9.71 -22.12
CA ILE A 17 -2.51 9.75 -23.53
C ILE A 17 -3.79 8.93 -23.75
N ALA A 18 -3.94 7.82 -23.05
CA ALA A 18 -5.14 6.99 -23.08
C ALA A 18 -6.37 7.79 -22.60
N ASN A 19 -6.21 8.58 -21.53
CA ASN A 19 -7.18 9.57 -21.02
C ASN A 19 -7.33 10.84 -21.89
N SER A 20 -6.80 10.83 -23.12
CA SER A 20 -6.97 11.88 -24.12
C SER A 20 -6.30 13.22 -23.81
N TYR A 21 -5.45 13.29 -22.78
CA TYR A 21 -4.56 14.42 -22.58
C TYR A 21 -3.37 14.30 -23.53
N LYS A 22 -3.23 15.25 -24.46
CA LYS A 22 -2.18 15.18 -25.49
C LYS A 22 -0.80 15.52 -24.92
N THR A 23 -0.74 16.47 -23.99
CA THR A 23 0.50 16.91 -23.37
C THR A 23 0.47 16.78 -21.85
N ALA A 24 1.67 16.70 -21.25
CA ALA A 24 1.85 16.78 -19.80
C ALA A 24 1.28 18.08 -19.21
N LYS A 25 1.38 19.18 -19.97
CA LYS A 25 0.80 20.48 -19.62
C LYS A 25 -0.71 20.43 -19.55
N ASP A 26 -1.37 19.75 -20.51
CA ASP A 26 -2.84 19.64 -20.54
C ASP A 26 -3.36 18.89 -19.31
N PHE A 27 -2.74 17.76 -18.99
CA PHE A 27 -3.08 16.98 -17.79
C PHE A 27 -2.85 17.78 -16.51
N ALA A 28 -1.68 18.42 -16.40
CA ALA A 28 -1.32 19.20 -15.23
C ALA A 28 -2.29 20.38 -15.02
N ALA A 29 -2.66 21.09 -16.09
CA ALA A 29 -3.64 22.17 -16.02
C ALA A 29 -5.04 21.67 -15.64
N ALA A 30 -5.50 20.55 -16.20
CA ALA A 30 -6.82 19.99 -15.91
C ALA A 30 -6.98 19.59 -14.43
N HIS A 31 -5.90 19.20 -13.77
CA HIS A 31 -5.92 18.71 -12.38
C HIS A 31 -5.23 19.63 -11.37
N ASN A 32 -4.93 20.88 -11.76
CA ASN A 32 -4.25 21.86 -10.91
C ASN A 32 -2.91 21.35 -10.32
N ILE A 33 -2.17 20.54 -11.08
CA ILE A 33 -0.84 20.06 -10.72
C ILE A 33 0.19 21.04 -11.31
N PRO A 34 1.26 21.40 -10.58
CA PRO A 34 2.34 22.16 -11.18
C PRO A 34 2.94 21.41 -12.38
N ASN A 35 2.91 22.03 -13.57
CA ASN A 35 3.35 21.40 -14.83
C ASN A 35 4.79 20.87 -14.75
N THR A 36 5.69 21.62 -14.10
CA THR A 36 7.08 21.22 -13.91
C THR A 36 7.19 19.93 -13.10
N THR A 37 6.41 19.81 -12.02
CA THR A 37 6.37 18.62 -11.16
C THR A 37 5.88 17.40 -11.95
N TYR A 38 4.73 17.50 -12.60
CA TYR A 38 4.19 16.38 -13.37
C TYR A 38 5.11 15.97 -14.54
N SER A 39 5.65 16.96 -15.29
CA SER A 39 6.58 16.69 -16.40
C SER A 39 7.87 16.00 -15.95
N GLN A 40 8.39 16.32 -14.76
CA GLN A 40 9.58 15.65 -14.21
C GLN A 40 9.29 14.19 -13.81
N HIS A 41 8.10 13.91 -13.28
CA HIS A 41 7.64 12.55 -13.00
C HIS A 41 7.44 11.74 -14.29
N GLU A 42 6.75 12.29 -15.29
CA GLU A 42 6.48 11.60 -16.56
C GLU A 42 7.76 11.34 -17.39
N SER A 43 8.76 12.23 -17.28
CA SER A 43 10.05 12.04 -17.98
C SER A 43 11.03 11.14 -17.23
N GLY A 44 10.71 10.70 -16.02
CA GLY A 44 11.60 9.91 -15.16
C GLY A 44 12.79 10.69 -14.59
N LYS A 45 12.82 12.03 -14.77
CA LYS A 45 13.83 12.91 -14.15
C LYS A 45 13.69 12.98 -12.63
N ARG A 46 12.48 12.73 -12.12
CA ARG A 46 12.17 12.67 -10.69
C ARG A 46 11.41 11.38 -10.40
N ALA A 47 11.82 10.67 -9.36
CA ALA A 47 11.10 9.48 -8.90
C ALA A 47 9.71 9.84 -8.36
N LEU A 48 8.70 9.02 -8.67
CA LEU A 48 7.37 9.16 -8.06
C LEU A 48 7.43 8.69 -6.60
N SER A 49 6.98 9.53 -5.69
CA SER A 49 6.57 9.11 -4.35
C SER A 49 5.33 8.22 -4.44
N ILE A 50 5.12 7.34 -3.46
CA ILE A 50 3.91 6.51 -3.34
C ILE A 50 2.63 7.38 -3.37
N GLU A 51 2.61 8.49 -2.62
CA GLU A 51 1.45 9.41 -2.60
C GLU A 51 1.08 9.93 -4.00
N ASN A 52 2.04 10.51 -4.73
CA ASN A 52 1.83 10.95 -6.11
C ASN A 52 1.42 9.80 -7.05
N LEU A 53 1.92 8.58 -6.84
CA LEU A 53 1.53 7.42 -7.63
C LEU A 53 0.03 7.11 -7.46
N PHE A 54 -0.45 7.06 -6.21
CA PHE A 54 -1.88 6.87 -5.92
C PHE A 54 -2.73 8.03 -6.44
N ASN A 55 -2.27 9.27 -6.25
CA ASN A 55 -2.99 10.45 -6.74
C ASN A 55 -3.12 10.43 -8.26
N TYR A 56 -2.06 10.16 -9.01
CA TYR A 56 -2.13 10.09 -10.47
C TYR A 56 -2.95 8.91 -10.96
N ALA A 57 -2.85 7.75 -10.29
CA ALA A 57 -3.67 6.60 -10.62
C ALA A 57 -5.17 6.90 -10.48
N ALA A 58 -5.56 7.58 -9.40
CA ALA A 58 -6.94 8.02 -9.20
C ALA A 58 -7.40 9.03 -10.27
N LEU A 59 -6.58 10.05 -10.59
CA LEU A 59 -6.91 11.06 -11.60
C LEU A 59 -7.02 10.49 -13.02
N LEU A 60 -6.25 9.45 -13.32
CA LEU A 60 -6.23 8.77 -14.62
C LEU A 60 -7.17 7.55 -14.66
N ASN A 61 -7.90 7.28 -13.57
CA ASN A 61 -8.78 6.12 -13.44
C ASN A 61 -8.11 4.78 -13.81
N ILE A 62 -6.91 4.56 -13.28
CA ILE A 62 -6.13 3.33 -13.47
C ILE A 62 -5.79 2.67 -12.13
N GLU A 63 -5.44 1.38 -12.19
CA GLU A 63 -5.00 0.61 -11.04
C GLU A 63 -3.58 1.02 -10.61
N PRO A 64 -3.38 1.46 -9.34
CA PRO A 64 -2.07 1.85 -8.83
C PRO A 64 -1.02 0.74 -8.96
N ALA A 65 -1.41 -0.52 -8.73
CA ALA A 65 -0.52 -1.66 -8.88
C ALA A 65 0.00 -1.78 -10.32
N TRP A 66 -0.87 -1.63 -11.32
CA TRP A 66 -0.44 -1.65 -12.72
C TRP A 66 0.51 -0.48 -13.03
N LEU A 67 0.24 0.73 -12.54
CA LEU A 67 1.14 1.86 -12.74
C LEU A 67 2.53 1.60 -12.15
N MET A 68 2.57 0.99 -10.95
CA MET A 68 3.79 0.70 -10.23
C MET A 68 4.62 -0.41 -10.89
N ILE A 69 4.01 -1.56 -11.18
CA ILE A 69 4.75 -2.76 -11.60
C ILE A 69 4.50 -3.22 -13.04
N GLY A 70 3.50 -2.65 -13.72
CA GLY A 70 3.14 -3.01 -15.10
C GLY A 70 2.44 -4.36 -15.24
N GLN A 71 2.03 -4.98 -14.13
CA GLN A 71 1.31 -6.25 -14.12
C GLN A 71 -0.16 -6.07 -13.77
N GLY A 72 -0.98 -7.01 -14.22
CA GLY A 72 -2.42 -6.97 -14.03
C GLY A 72 -3.13 -6.09 -15.06
N TYR A 73 -4.39 -5.81 -14.79
CA TYR A 73 -5.24 -4.99 -15.63
C TYR A 73 -5.01 -3.49 -15.32
N PRO A 74 -4.74 -2.63 -16.32
CA PRO A 74 -4.59 -1.19 -16.11
C PRO A 74 -5.82 -0.53 -15.51
N CYS A 75 -7.00 -1.07 -15.81
CA CYS A 75 -8.27 -0.62 -15.26
C CYS A 75 -8.92 -1.80 -14.53
N ASN A 76 -9.96 -1.55 -13.73
CA ASN A 76 -10.76 -2.63 -13.12
C ASN A 76 -11.09 -3.70 -14.17
N GLN A 77 -11.09 -4.99 -13.79
CA GLN A 77 -11.03 -6.23 -14.59
C GLN A 77 -12.10 -6.45 -15.70
N LYS A 78 -12.66 -5.40 -16.28
CA LYS A 78 -13.59 -5.40 -17.40
C LYS A 78 -12.82 -5.04 -18.67
N LYS A 79 -12.33 -6.08 -19.36
CA LYS A 79 -11.69 -6.05 -20.70
C LYS A 79 -12.46 -5.31 -21.82
N THR A 80 -13.62 -4.74 -21.51
CA THR A 80 -14.47 -3.95 -22.41
C THR A 80 -14.32 -2.44 -22.22
N ASP A 81 -13.45 -1.97 -21.33
CA ASP A 81 -13.17 -0.54 -21.18
C ASP A 81 -12.29 -0.04 -22.34
N HIS A 82 -12.78 0.97 -23.06
CA HIS A 82 -12.04 1.64 -24.14
C HIS A 82 -10.70 2.21 -23.64
N LEU A 83 -10.64 2.65 -22.38
CA LEU A 83 -9.40 3.13 -21.77
C LEU A 83 -8.35 2.03 -21.72
N GLU A 84 -8.75 0.84 -21.29
CA GLU A 84 -7.86 -0.30 -21.13
C GLU A 84 -7.30 -0.80 -22.47
N LEU A 85 -8.15 -0.91 -23.49
CA LEU A 85 -7.71 -1.26 -24.85
C LEU A 85 -6.68 -0.26 -25.38
N LYS A 86 -6.94 1.04 -25.24
CA LYS A 86 -6.03 2.10 -25.67
C LYS A 86 -4.72 2.09 -24.90
N ILE A 87 -4.73 1.74 -23.61
CA ILE A 87 -3.51 1.57 -22.82
C ILE A 87 -2.67 0.44 -23.40
N PHE A 88 -3.26 -0.72 -23.71
CA PHE A 88 -2.54 -1.85 -24.28
C PHE A 88 -1.96 -1.53 -25.66
N GLU A 89 -2.73 -0.89 -26.54
CA GLU A 89 -2.26 -0.46 -27.86
C GLU A 89 -1.01 0.44 -27.74
N LEU A 90 -1.08 1.46 -26.86
CA LEU A 90 0.04 2.37 -26.63
C LEU A 90 1.26 1.67 -25.98
N GLN A 91 1.03 0.68 -25.13
CA GLN A 91 2.10 -0.13 -24.54
C GLN A 91 2.84 -0.93 -25.62
N ASP A 92 2.11 -1.61 -26.50
CA ASP A 92 2.68 -2.42 -27.58
C ASP A 92 3.44 -1.56 -28.59
N GLU A 93 2.91 -0.38 -28.93
CA GLU A 93 3.60 0.60 -29.77
C GLU A 93 4.92 1.07 -29.15
N MET A 94 4.93 1.37 -27.84
CA MET A 94 6.14 1.79 -27.14
C MET A 94 7.15 0.65 -26.98
N ALA A 95 6.66 -0.57 -26.77
CA ALA A 95 7.50 -1.76 -26.63
C ALA A 95 8.19 -2.10 -27.94
N SER A 96 7.46 -2.00 -29.06
CA SER A 96 7.98 -2.20 -30.41
C SER A 96 9.09 -1.19 -30.77
N LYS A 97 9.08 0.00 -30.16
CA LYS A 97 10.13 1.03 -30.29
C LYS A 97 11.29 0.85 -29.31
N GLY A 98 11.23 -0.14 -28.42
CA GLY A 98 12.20 -0.35 -27.35
C GLY A 98 12.16 0.74 -26.26
N GLU A 99 11.07 1.51 -26.17
CA GLU A 99 10.94 2.62 -25.21
C GLU A 99 10.43 2.19 -23.84
N ILE A 100 9.78 1.03 -23.77
CA ILE A 100 9.32 0.38 -22.55
C ILE A 100 9.70 -1.09 -22.61
N ASP A 101 10.30 -1.58 -21.53
CA ASP A 101 10.58 -3.00 -21.39
C ASP A 101 9.42 -3.67 -20.65
N LEU A 102 8.56 -4.36 -21.41
CA LEU A 102 7.43 -5.14 -20.87
C LEU A 102 7.90 -6.45 -20.20
N SER A 103 9.11 -6.91 -20.50
CA SER A 103 9.71 -8.12 -19.92
C SER A 103 10.50 -7.83 -18.64
N ALA A 104 10.90 -6.56 -18.44
CA ALA A 104 11.45 -6.10 -17.17
C ALA A 104 10.36 -6.09 -16.10
N THR A 105 10.19 -7.24 -15.47
CA THR A 105 9.62 -7.28 -14.12
C THR A 105 10.49 -6.36 -13.28
N PRO A 106 9.94 -5.29 -12.67
CA PRO A 106 10.73 -4.54 -11.73
C PRO A 106 11.13 -5.50 -10.62
N PHE A 107 12.43 -5.80 -10.55
CA PHE A 107 13.00 -6.44 -9.37
C PHE A 107 12.86 -5.41 -8.25
N ILE A 108 11.73 -5.47 -7.55
CA ILE A 108 11.61 -4.83 -6.26
C ILE A 108 12.66 -5.54 -5.43
N GLU A 109 13.81 -4.90 -5.19
CA GLU A 109 14.67 -5.31 -4.10
C GLU A 109 13.78 -5.25 -2.86
N TRP A 110 13.39 -6.41 -2.34
CA TRP A 110 12.55 -6.56 -1.15
C TRP A 110 13.27 -6.06 0.12
N ASP A 111 14.37 -5.30 -0.03
CA ASP A 111 15.30 -4.96 1.04
C ASP A 111 15.19 -3.51 1.56
N LYS A 112 14.41 -2.62 0.93
CA LYS A 112 14.27 -1.24 1.43
C LYS A 112 12.83 -0.68 1.36
N LYS A 113 12.19 -0.69 2.54
CA LYS A 113 11.16 0.27 2.96
C LYS A 113 9.77 0.20 2.30
N LEU A 114 9.34 -0.97 1.84
CA LEU A 114 7.96 -1.37 2.09
C LEU A 114 8.03 -2.26 3.32
N SER A 115 7.50 -1.81 4.46
CA SER A 115 7.35 -2.69 5.62
C SER A 115 6.45 -3.83 5.16
N PHE A 116 7.05 -4.98 4.80
CA PHE A 116 6.29 -6.21 4.68
C PHE A 116 5.53 -6.31 5.98
N VAL A 117 4.20 -6.24 5.87
CA VAL A 117 3.36 -6.46 7.02
C VAL A 117 3.77 -7.85 7.47
N ASN A 118 4.48 -7.95 8.59
CA ASN A 118 4.77 -9.21 9.24
C ASN A 118 3.41 -9.81 9.61
N ILE A 119 2.87 -10.62 8.70
CA ILE A 119 1.51 -11.18 8.76
C ILE A 119 1.38 -12.06 10.00
N GLU A 120 2.45 -12.76 10.39
CA GLU A 120 2.45 -13.60 11.58
C GLU A 120 2.35 -12.76 12.86
N LEU A 121 3.10 -11.66 12.95
CA LEU A 121 2.99 -10.73 14.08
C LEU A 121 1.61 -10.04 14.11
N LEU A 122 1.10 -9.60 12.96
CA LEU A 122 -0.22 -8.98 12.88
C LEU A 122 -1.33 -9.95 13.27
N LYS A 123 -1.28 -11.19 12.77
CA LYS A 123 -2.21 -12.27 13.17
C LYS A 123 -2.17 -12.50 14.68
N LYS A 124 -0.98 -12.55 15.29
CA LYS A 124 -0.85 -12.69 16.75
C LYS A 124 -1.54 -11.55 17.49
N ILE A 125 -1.29 -10.30 17.11
CA ILE A 125 -1.92 -9.12 17.74
C ILE A 125 -3.45 -9.16 17.56
N LEU A 126 -3.94 -9.50 16.37
CA LEU A 126 -5.38 -9.58 16.09
C LEU A 126 -6.07 -10.72 16.85
N ASN A 127 -5.42 -11.87 16.99
CA ASN A 127 -5.94 -13.00 17.77
C ASN A 127 -6.10 -12.64 19.25
N GLU A 128 -5.19 -11.84 19.80
CA GLU A 128 -5.30 -11.31 21.16
C GLU A 128 -6.39 -10.23 21.28
N LEU A 129 -6.56 -9.41 20.24
CA LEU A 129 -7.53 -8.32 20.23
C LEU A 129 -8.98 -8.79 20.06
N ILE A 130 -9.25 -9.75 19.18
CA ILE A 130 -10.60 -10.17 18.78
C ILE A 130 -11.49 -10.57 19.98
N PRO A 131 -11.02 -11.38 20.96
CA PRO A 131 -11.80 -11.70 22.15
C PRO A 131 -12.16 -10.46 22.97
N LEU A 132 -11.28 -9.45 22.99
CA LEU A 132 -11.42 -8.25 23.80
C LEU A 132 -12.38 -7.24 23.16
N LEU A 133 -12.39 -7.15 21.83
CA LEU A 133 -13.36 -6.32 21.10
C LEU A 133 -14.82 -6.72 21.39
N LYS A 134 -15.08 -7.97 21.78
CA LYS A 134 -16.42 -8.43 22.16
C LYS A 134 -16.88 -7.99 23.54
N ILE A 135 -15.95 -7.52 24.38
CA ILE A 135 -16.18 -7.24 25.80
C ILE A 135 -16.14 -5.72 26.05
N ILE A 136 -15.44 -4.97 25.21
CA ILE A 136 -15.36 -3.52 25.35
C ILE A 136 -16.62 -2.80 24.86
N PRO A 137 -17.01 -1.70 25.52
CA PRO A 137 -18.06 -0.82 25.01
C PRO A 137 -17.70 -0.25 23.64
N ASP A 138 -18.69 -0.13 22.74
CA ASP A 138 -18.50 0.35 21.36
C ASP A 138 -17.73 1.68 21.24
N LYS A 139 -17.88 2.56 22.24
CA LYS A 139 -17.16 3.85 22.30
C LYS A 139 -15.64 3.71 22.37
N HIS A 140 -15.11 2.55 22.78
CA HIS A 140 -13.67 2.27 22.89
C HIS A 140 -13.14 1.34 21.79
N THR A 141 -14.01 0.85 20.91
CA THR A 141 -13.61 -0.05 19.81
C THR A 141 -12.61 0.61 18.87
N LYS A 142 -12.81 1.88 18.55
CA LYS A 142 -11.87 2.63 17.71
C LYS A 142 -10.50 2.77 18.40
N ASP A 143 -10.49 3.17 19.67
CA ASP A 143 -9.26 3.33 20.45
C ASP A 143 -8.47 2.02 20.54
N ALA A 144 -9.16 0.88 20.69
CA ALA A 144 -8.53 -0.44 20.75
C ALA A 144 -7.92 -0.86 19.41
N VAL A 145 -8.58 -0.55 18.29
CA VAL A 145 -8.05 -0.82 16.95
C VAL A 145 -6.84 0.07 16.65
N ASP A 146 -6.94 1.37 16.94
CA ASP A 146 -5.85 2.33 16.77
C ASP A 146 -4.62 1.92 17.60
N PHE A 147 -4.84 1.51 18.87
CA PHE A 147 -3.79 0.97 19.73
C PHE A 147 -3.10 -0.26 19.14
N CYS A 148 -3.83 -1.17 18.48
CA CYS A 148 -3.24 -2.36 17.89
C CYS A 148 -2.32 -2.07 16.71
N PHE A 149 -2.67 -1.09 15.88
CA PHE A 149 -1.78 -0.65 14.80
C PHE A 149 -0.55 0.07 15.36
N ASP A 150 -0.71 0.88 16.40
CA ASP A 150 0.43 1.52 17.08
C ASP A 150 1.37 0.50 17.73
N LEU A 151 0.81 -0.51 18.40
CA LEU A 151 1.56 -1.61 18.99
C LEU A 151 2.32 -2.40 17.92
N TYR A 152 1.65 -2.73 16.82
CA TYR A 152 2.26 -3.40 15.69
C TYR A 152 3.44 -2.64 15.10
N ASN A 153 3.27 -1.35 14.82
CA ASN A 153 4.31 -0.48 14.25
C ASN A 153 5.52 -0.35 15.19
N LYS A 154 5.27 -0.26 16.51
CA LYS A 154 6.33 -0.26 17.53
C LYS A 154 7.08 -1.59 17.58
N LEU A 155 6.37 -2.72 17.53
CA LEU A 155 6.97 -4.06 17.63
C LEU A 155 7.77 -4.46 16.39
N ILE A 156 7.40 -3.99 15.19
CA ILE A 156 8.23 -4.18 13.99
C ILE A 156 9.59 -3.49 14.17
N SER A 157 9.61 -2.35 14.86
CA SER A 157 10.82 -1.54 15.05
C SER A 157 11.76 -2.10 16.12
N ILE A 158 11.30 -3.06 16.93
CA ILE A 158 12.08 -3.67 18.01
C ILE A 158 12.82 -4.91 17.49
N GLN A 159 14.14 -4.95 17.72
CA GLN A 159 14.98 -6.14 17.54
C GLN A 159 14.85 -7.04 18.77
N ALA A 160 13.77 -7.82 18.82
CA ALA A 160 13.50 -8.83 19.84
C ALA A 160 13.08 -10.13 19.15
N ASP A 161 13.32 -11.26 19.83
CA ASP A 161 12.92 -12.56 19.32
C ASP A 161 11.39 -12.77 19.37
N GLY A 162 10.91 -13.88 18.81
CA GLY A 162 9.48 -14.15 18.69
C GLY A 162 8.77 -14.32 20.04
N GLU A 163 9.47 -14.77 21.08
CA GLU A 163 8.91 -15.01 22.42
C GLU A 163 8.86 -13.71 23.22
N GLU A 164 9.91 -12.90 23.15
CA GLU A 164 9.98 -11.57 23.76
C GLU A 164 8.92 -10.64 23.18
N LYS A 165 8.74 -10.65 21.86
CA LYS A 165 7.68 -9.86 21.21
C LYS A 165 6.29 -10.27 21.68
N GLU A 166 6.07 -11.56 21.91
CA GLU A 166 4.79 -12.05 22.41
C GLU A 166 4.51 -11.59 23.84
N LYS A 167 5.51 -11.64 24.72
CA LYS A 167 5.41 -11.09 26.08
C LYS A 167 5.11 -9.59 26.06
N LEU A 168 5.76 -8.83 25.19
CA LEU A 168 5.51 -7.39 25.01
C LEU A 168 4.09 -7.11 24.52
N VAL A 169 3.59 -7.87 23.54
CA VAL A 169 2.19 -7.77 23.08
C VAL A 169 1.23 -7.92 24.26
N ARG A 170 1.39 -9.00 25.05
CA ARG A 170 0.52 -9.29 26.19
C ARG A 170 0.54 -8.17 27.24
N ILE A 171 1.73 -7.71 27.65
CA ILE A 171 1.88 -6.64 28.64
C ILE A 171 1.23 -5.35 28.17
N CYS A 172 1.44 -4.99 26.89
CA CYS A 172 0.87 -3.77 26.31
C CYS A 172 -0.66 -3.83 26.23
N ILE A 173 -1.21 -4.95 25.76
CA ILE A 173 -2.66 -5.19 25.70
C ILE A 173 -3.27 -5.11 27.11
N ASP A 174 -2.73 -5.86 28.08
CA ASP A 174 -3.23 -5.85 29.46
C ASP A 174 -3.21 -4.46 30.09
N SER A 175 -2.14 -3.68 29.84
CA SER A 175 -2.00 -2.33 30.37
C SER A 175 -3.00 -1.35 29.75
N PHE A 176 -3.22 -1.45 28.44
CA PHE A 176 -4.18 -0.63 27.72
C PHE A 176 -5.62 -0.89 28.18
N PHE A 177 -6.04 -2.16 28.24
CA PHE A 177 -7.41 -2.51 28.63
C PHE A 177 -7.69 -2.16 30.10
N LYS A 178 -6.71 -2.30 31.00
CA LYS A 178 -6.82 -1.76 32.37
C LYS A 178 -7.01 -0.25 32.38
N GLY A 179 -6.29 0.49 31.53
CA GLY A 179 -6.36 1.95 31.43
C GLY A 179 -7.73 2.47 30.99
N ILE A 180 -8.45 1.73 30.15
CA ILE A 180 -9.82 2.06 29.72
C ILE A 180 -10.91 1.47 30.63
N GLY A 181 -10.54 0.94 31.80
CA GLY A 181 -11.48 0.43 32.80
C GLY A 181 -12.05 -0.95 32.51
N CYS A 182 -11.44 -1.71 31.58
CA CYS A 182 -11.83 -3.08 31.26
C CYS A 182 -10.95 -4.05 32.07
N HIS A 183 -11.53 -4.69 33.09
CA HIS A 183 -10.87 -5.80 33.80
C HIS A 183 -10.95 -7.06 32.95
N LEU A 184 -9.82 -7.47 32.35
CA LEU A 184 -9.67 -8.82 31.82
C LEU A 184 -9.91 -9.82 32.96
N SER A 185 -10.99 -10.60 32.87
CA SER A 185 -11.20 -11.68 33.82
C SER A 185 -10.13 -12.75 33.62
N SER A 186 -9.73 -13.43 34.69
CA SER A 186 -8.73 -14.50 34.64
C SER A 186 -9.10 -15.61 33.65
N ASP A 187 -10.39 -15.76 33.31
CA ASP A 187 -10.90 -16.71 32.33
C ASP A 187 -10.62 -16.30 30.88
N VAL A 188 -10.55 -14.99 30.57
CA VAL A 188 -10.16 -14.50 29.24
C VAL A 188 -8.66 -14.67 29.05
N SER A 189 -7.86 -14.31 30.05
CA SER A 189 -6.40 -14.54 30.05
C SER A 189 -6.06 -16.03 29.96
N LYS A 190 -6.85 -16.92 30.59
CA LYS A 190 -6.71 -18.38 30.48
C LYS A 190 -7.15 -18.93 29.12
N LYS A 191 -8.24 -18.44 28.53
CA LYS A 191 -8.67 -18.86 27.18
C LYS A 191 -7.64 -18.51 26.13
N VAL A 192 -7.06 -17.32 26.23
CA VAL A 192 -5.90 -16.89 25.44
C VAL A 192 -4.71 -17.84 25.66
N ALA A 193 -4.39 -18.19 26.92
CA ALA A 193 -3.29 -19.11 27.23
C ALA A 193 -3.52 -20.55 26.74
N SER A 194 -4.76 -21.01 26.58
CA SER A 194 -5.11 -22.36 26.11
C SER A 194 -5.13 -22.53 24.59
N MET A 195 -4.87 -21.46 23.83
CA MET A 195 -4.84 -21.46 22.36
C MET A 195 -3.41 -21.50 21.77
N PHE A 196 -2.41 -21.74 22.62
CA PHE A 196 -0.99 -21.96 22.30
C PHE A 196 -0.57 -23.37 22.72
#